data_AF-A0A0G1FEE0-F1
#
_entry.id   AF-A0A0G1FEE0-F1
#
_cell.length_a   1.000
_cell.length_b   1.000
_cell.length_c   1.000
_cell.angle_alpha   90.00
_cell.angle_beta   90.00
_cell.angle_gamma   90.00
#
_symmetry.space_group_name_H-M   'P 1'
#
loop_
_entity.id
_entity.type
_entity.pdbx_description
1 polymer ?
#
loop_
_entity_poly.entity_id
_entity_poly.type
_entity_poly.pdbx_seq_one_letter_code
_entity_poly.pdbx_strand_id
1 'polypeptide(L)'
;MSNTRQTILDIAMNLTRIGNWAADDFAGKQKRIQQFLMQTDGYLSTISVTQLPPKLSSTMTRFINEYCQCNTVTSIVNPSDWADIMLTWGIILTHRAKLLTS
;
A
#
# COMPACT_ATOMS: atom_id res chain seq x y z
N MET A 1 8.50 -4.28 -18.75
CA MET A 1 8.72 -4.72 -17.35
C MET A 1 9.31 -3.63 -16.43
N SER A 2 9.80 -2.48 -16.93
CA SER A 2 10.41 -1.43 -16.08
C SER A 2 9.43 -0.64 -15.19
N ASN A 3 8.12 -0.66 -15.46
CA ASN A 3 7.15 0.14 -14.70
C ASN A 3 6.69 -0.56 -13.40
N THR A 4 6.45 -1.87 -13.43
CA THR A 4 5.86 -2.62 -12.29
C THR A 4 6.65 -2.48 -10.98
N ARG A 5 7.99 -2.50 -11.06
CA ARG A 5 8.84 -2.29 -9.89
C ARG A 5 8.61 -0.91 -9.29
N GLN A 6 8.60 0.12 -10.12
CA GLN A 6 8.38 1.50 -9.68
C GLN A 6 6.98 1.66 -9.10
N THR A 7 5.96 1.12 -9.76
CA THR A 7 4.57 1.13 -9.25
C THR A 7 4.46 0.51 -7.87
N ILE A 8 5.10 -0.64 -7.61
CA ILE A 8 5.09 -1.27 -6.28
C ILE A 8 5.81 -0.40 -5.25
N LEU A 9 6.90 0.28 -5.63
CA LEU A 9 7.59 1.22 -4.74
C LEU A 9 6.76 2.48 -4.46
N ASP A 10 6.02 2.98 -5.44
CA ASP A 10 5.12 4.13 -5.27
C ASP A 10 3.96 3.78 -4.33
N ILE A 11 3.39 2.58 -4.47
CA ILE A 11 2.44 2.02 -3.50
C ILE A 11 3.08 1.96 -2.12
N ALA A 12 4.25 1.33 -1.99
CA ALA A 12 4.92 1.18 -0.70
C ALA A 12 5.16 2.53 -0.01
N MET A 13 5.60 3.53 -0.76
CA MET A 13 5.81 4.89 -0.26
C MET A 13 4.51 5.55 0.21
N ASN A 14 3.42 5.37 -0.55
CA ASN A 14 2.11 5.87 -0.15
C ASN A 14 1.64 5.23 1.16
N LEU A 15 1.78 3.92 1.31
CA LEU A 15 1.41 3.22 2.55
C LEU A 15 2.24 3.72 3.74
N THR A 16 3.55 3.93 3.57
CA THR A 16 4.39 4.49 4.63
C THR A 16 3.94 5.90 5.03
N ARG A 17 3.58 6.76 4.07
CA ARG A 17 3.07 8.11 4.36
C ARG A 17 1.71 8.06 5.07
N ILE A 18 0.79 7.23 4.58
CA ILE A 18 -0.52 7.02 5.18
C ILE A 18 -0.37 6.56 6.63
N GLY A 19 0.44 5.53 6.87
CA GLY A 19 0.67 5.00 8.22
C GLY A 19 1.23 6.05 9.17
N ASN A 20 2.25 6.80 8.74
CA ASN A 20 2.79 7.89 9.55
C ASN A 20 1.76 8.98 9.88
N TRP A 21 0.92 9.39 8.92
CA TRP A 21 -0.12 10.39 9.18
C TRP A 21 -1.25 9.86 10.06
N ALA A 22 -1.59 8.58 9.94
CA ALA A 22 -2.58 7.94 10.79
C ALA A 22 -2.11 7.83 12.24
N ALA A 23 -0.81 7.55 12.46
CA ALA A 23 -0.22 7.52 13.79
C ALA A 23 -0.04 8.92 14.43
N ASP A 24 0.27 9.93 13.62
CA ASP A 24 0.54 11.30 14.08
C ASP A 24 -0.75 12.08 14.41
N ASP A 25 -1.63 12.26 13.42
CA ASP A 25 -2.85 13.07 13.54
C ASP A 25 -3.89 12.60 12.51
N PHE A 26 -4.47 11.42 12.74
CA PHE A 26 -5.44 10.86 11.81
C PHE A 26 -6.59 11.83 11.49
N ALA A 27 -7.15 12.50 12.50
CA ALA A 27 -8.27 13.42 12.35
C ALA A 27 -7.90 14.65 11.49
N GLY A 28 -6.76 15.28 11.74
CA GLY A 28 -6.31 16.44 10.97
C GLY A 28 -5.73 16.10 9.59
N LYS A 29 -5.35 14.83 9.34
CA LYS A 29 -4.78 14.39 8.05
C LYS A 29 -5.73 13.59 7.16
N GLN A 30 -6.98 13.36 7.54
CA GLN A 30 -7.94 12.52 6.80
C GLN A 30 -8.01 12.84 5.29
N LYS A 31 -8.09 14.11 4.91
CA LYS A 31 -8.14 14.52 3.49
C LYS A 31 -6.89 14.08 2.72
N ARG A 32 -5.71 14.21 3.33
CA ARG A 32 -4.44 13.82 2.72
C ARG A 32 -4.31 12.31 2.64
N ILE A 33 -4.69 11.61 3.70
CA ILE A 33 -4.78 10.15 3.74
C ILE A 33 -5.68 9.64 2.60
N GLN A 34 -6.88 10.20 2.45
CA GLN A 34 -7.82 9.83 1.38
C GLN A 34 -7.24 10.04 -0.01
N GLN A 35 -6.52 11.15 -0.24
CA GLN A 35 -5.84 11.40 -1.53
C GLN A 35 -4.83 10.32 -1.86
N PHE A 36 -4.03 9.90 -0.87
CA PHE A 36 -3.00 8.89 -1.05
C PHE A 36 -3.57 7.47 -1.17
N LEU A 37 -4.70 7.18 -0.52
CA LEU A 37 -5.45 5.94 -0.75
C LEU A 37 -5.95 5.87 -2.20
N MET A 38 -6.57 6.92 -2.72
CA MET A 38 -7.02 6.96 -4.13
C MET A 38 -5.86 6.81 -5.12
N GLN A 39 -4.70 7.41 -4.84
CA GLN A 39 -3.51 7.20 -5.67
C GLN A 39 -3.03 5.75 -5.62
N THR A 40 -3.06 5.13 -4.44
CA THR A 40 -2.67 3.73 -4.24
C THR A 40 -3.62 2.79 -5.00
N ASP A 41 -4.92 3.06 -4.96
CA ASP A 41 -5.92 2.33 -5.75
C ASP A 41 -5.65 2.46 -7.26
N GLY A 42 -5.29 3.68 -7.70
CA GLY A 42 -4.88 3.96 -9.07
C GLY A 42 -3.69 3.10 -9.49
N TYR A 43 -2.62 3.05 -8.69
CA TYR A 43 -1.46 2.21 -8.97
C TYR A 43 -1.80 0.71 -8.96
N LEU A 44 -2.59 0.25 -7.99
CA LEU A 44 -3.04 -1.13 -7.90
C LEU A 44 -3.79 -1.58 -9.17
N SER A 45 -4.63 -0.71 -9.74
CA SER A 45 -5.38 -1.01 -10.96
C SER A 45 -4.49 -1.29 -12.19
N THR A 46 -3.23 -0.85 -12.16
CA THR A 46 -2.27 -1.05 -13.25
C THR A 46 -1.43 -2.32 -13.12
N ILE A 47 -1.50 -3.01 -11.96
CA ILE A 47 -0.70 -4.20 -11.68
C ILE A 47 -1.46 -5.46 -12.09
N SER A 48 -0.94 -6.19 -13.07
CA SER A 48 -1.42 -7.53 -13.39
C SER A 48 -0.74 -8.59 -12.50
N VAL A 49 -1.38 -8.97 -11.39
CA VAL A 49 -0.81 -9.92 -10.41
C VAL A 49 -0.45 -11.28 -11.03
N THR A 50 -1.21 -11.73 -12.02
CA THR A 50 -0.97 -12.99 -12.76
C THR A 50 0.31 -12.98 -13.60
N GLN A 51 0.86 -11.81 -13.91
CA GLN A 51 2.10 -11.64 -14.67
C GLN A 51 3.32 -11.46 -13.76
N LEU A 52 3.14 -11.44 -12.44
CA LEU A 52 4.24 -11.33 -11.49
C LEU A 52 4.89 -12.70 -11.22
N PRO A 53 6.20 -12.72 -10.89
CA PRO A 53 6.85 -13.94 -10.44
C PRO A 53 6.12 -14.58 -9.24
N PRO A 54 6.06 -15.92 -9.11
CA PRO A 54 5.24 -16.60 -8.10
C PRO A 54 5.44 -16.13 -6.64
N LYS A 55 6.69 -15.78 -6.27
CA LYS A 55 7.01 -15.26 -4.93
C LYS A 55 6.43 -13.86 -4.69
N LEU A 56 6.33 -13.04 -5.74
CA LEU A 56 5.78 -11.70 -5.66
C LEU A 56 4.26 -11.69 -5.83
N SER A 57 3.72 -12.52 -6.72
CA SER A 57 2.27 -12.63 -6.94
C SER A 57 1.54 -13.02 -5.65
N SER A 58 2.04 -14.04 -4.93
CA SER A 58 1.46 -14.45 -3.64
C SER A 58 1.48 -13.33 -2.59
N THR A 59 2.55 -12.54 -2.54
CA THR A 59 2.64 -11.38 -1.65
C THR A 59 1.66 -10.28 -2.05
N MET A 60 1.57 -9.96 -3.34
CA MET A 60 0.66 -8.94 -3.85
C MET A 60 -0.81 -9.33 -3.66
N THR A 61 -1.17 -10.60 -3.87
CA THR A 61 -2.52 -11.10 -3.58
C THR A 61 -2.88 -10.91 -2.11
N ARG A 62 -1.97 -11.27 -1.20
CA ARG A 62 -2.19 -11.09 0.23
C ARG A 62 -2.34 -9.60 0.59
N PHE A 63 -1.46 -8.75 0.06
CA PHE A 63 -1.53 -7.31 0.25
C PHE A 63 -2.88 -6.76 -0.19
N ILE A 64 -3.34 -7.07 -1.41
CA ILE A 64 -4.60 -6.57 -1.96
C ILE A 64 -5.78 -6.98 -1.07
N ASN A 65 -5.81 -8.23 -0.61
CA ASN A 65 -6.88 -8.72 0.27
C ASN A 65 -6.93 -7.96 1.60
N GLU A 66 -5.77 -7.75 2.25
CA GLU A 66 -5.71 -7.01 3.52
C GLU A 66 -5.97 -5.51 3.33
N TYR A 67 -5.46 -4.92 2.26
CA TYR A 67 -5.65 -3.51 1.93
C TYR A 67 -7.12 -3.18 1.62
N CYS A 68 -7.83 -4.01 0.84
CA CYS A 68 -9.26 -3.82 0.56
C CYS A 68 -10.14 -3.86 1.81
N GLN A 69 -9.70 -4.51 2.89
CA GLN A 69 -10.44 -4.51 4.16
C GLN A 69 -10.28 -3.20 4.94
N CYS A 70 -9.31 -2.35 4.56
CA CYS A 70 -8.92 -1.20 5.35
C CYS A 70 -8.65 0.08 4.52
N ASN A 71 -9.00 0.14 3.25
CA ASN A 71 -8.68 1.27 2.36
C ASN A 71 -9.71 2.42 2.40
N THR A 72 -10.65 2.44 3.35
CA THR A 72 -11.60 3.55 3.48
C THR A 72 -11.47 4.24 4.83
N VAL A 73 -11.28 5.56 4.81
CA VAL A 73 -11.10 6.37 6.04
C VAL A 73 -12.30 6.26 6.98
N THR A 74 -13.50 6.06 6.43
CA THR A 74 -14.76 5.94 7.17
C THR A 74 -14.94 4.61 7.91
N SER A 75 -14.18 3.56 7.56
CA SER A 75 -14.26 2.24 8.20
C SER A 75 -13.22 2.05 9.30
N ILE A 76 -12.38 3.06 9.56
CA ILE A 76 -11.26 2.94 10.50
C ILE A 76 -11.76 3.20 11.92
N VAL A 77 -11.86 2.12 12.69
CA VAL A 77 -12.24 2.15 14.11
C VAL A 77 -11.04 2.45 15.01
N ASN A 78 -9.85 1.92 14.65
CA ASN A 78 -8.61 2.17 15.37
C ASN A 78 -7.51 2.67 14.41
N PRO A 79 -7.25 3.98 14.37
CA PRO A 79 -6.22 4.56 13.52
C PRO A 79 -4.79 4.07 13.82
N SER A 80 -4.50 3.68 15.07
CA SER A 80 -3.17 3.19 15.46
C SER A 80 -2.89 1.82 14.86
N ASP A 81 -3.81 0.87 15.02
CA ASP A 81 -3.67 -0.48 14.43
C ASP A 81 -3.58 -0.38 12.90
N TRP A 82 -4.38 0.52 12.33
CA TRP A 82 -4.36 0.79 10.90
C TRP A 82 -3.03 1.38 10.43
N ALA A 83 -2.44 2.29 11.19
CA ALA A 83 -1.13 2.86 10.91
C ALA A 83 -0.06 1.76 10.85
N ASP A 84 -0.05 0.85 11.84
CA ASP A 84 0.91 -0.25 11.90
C ASP A 84 0.78 -1.20 10.71
N ILE A 85 -0.46 -1.51 10.29
CA ILE A 85 -0.71 -2.32 9.09
C ILE A 85 -0.13 -1.64 7.84
N MET A 86 -0.40 -0.34 7.66
CA MET A 86 0.08 0.43 6.51
C MET A 86 1.61 0.52 6.48
N LEU A 87 2.25 0.77 7.62
CA LEU A 87 3.71 0.79 7.74
C LEU A 87 4.32 -0.59 7.44
N THR A 88 3.73 -1.65 7.98
CA THR A 88 4.17 -3.04 7.77
C THR A 88 4.14 -3.38 6.28
N TRP A 89 3.04 -3.09 5.59
CA TRP A 89 2.93 -3.32 4.15
C TRP A 89 3.89 -2.44 3.34
N GLY A 90 4.08 -1.17 3.72
CA GLY A 90 5.08 -0.30 3.10
C GLY A 90 6.49 -0.91 3.14
N ILE A 91 6.90 -1.49 4.27
CA ILE A 91 8.18 -2.18 4.41
C ILE A 91 8.22 -3.44 3.55
N ILE A 92 7.23 -4.32 3.66
CA ILE A 92 7.17 -5.59 2.92
C ILE A 92 7.27 -5.33 1.42
N LEU A 93 6.46 -4.42 0.87
CA LEU A 93 6.44 -4.12 -0.55
C LEU A 93 7.75 -3.49 -1.03
N THR A 94 8.36 -2.61 -0.23
CA THR A 94 9.70 -2.05 -0.52
C THR A 94 10.75 -3.15 -0.67
N HIS A 95 10.77 -4.13 0.24
CA HIS A 95 11.70 -5.26 0.16
C HIS A 95 11.40 -6.16 -1.03
N ARG A 96 10.12 -6.45 -1.29
CA ARG A 96 9.68 -7.38 -2.34
C ARG A 96 9.85 -6.80 -3.75
N ALA A 97 9.74 -5.49 -3.93
CA ALA A 97 10.01 -4.81 -5.20
C ALA A 97 11.44 -5.05 -5.71
N LYS A 98 12.42 -5.28 -4.82
CA LYS A 98 13.81 -5.61 -5.20
C LYS A 98 13.95 -6.94 -5.95
N LEU A 99 12.94 -7.81 -5.88
CA LEU A 99 12.91 -9.08 -6.61
C LEU A 99 12.60 -8.89 -8.10
N LEU A 100 12.10 -7.72 -8.49
CA LEU A 100 12.00 -7.30 -9.88
C LEU A 100 13.31 -6.60 -10.22
N THR A 101 14.16 -7.24 -11.02
CA THR A 101 15.40 -6.62 -11.50
C THR A 101 15.08 -5.44 -12.42
N SER A 102 15.90 -4.39 -12.31
CA SER A 102 15.97 -3.26 -13.26
C SER A 102 16.50 -3.70 -14.62
#